data_AF-A0ABD0JTV1-F1
#
_entry.id   AF-A0ABD0JTV1-F1
#
_cell.length_a   1.000
_cell.length_b   1.000
_cell.length_c   1.000
_cell.angle_alpha   90.00
_cell.angle_beta   90.00
_cell.angle_gamma   90.00
#
_symmetry.space_group_name_H-M   'P 1'
#
loop_
_entity.id
_entity.type
_entity.pdbx_description
1 polymer ?
#
loop_
_entity_poly.entity_id
_entity_poly.type
_entity_poly.pdbx_seq_one_letter_code
_entity_poly.pdbx_strand_id
1 'polypeptide(L)'
;MTSQSSIKESRTVITSSSSSSGRGGTVDSDADFYYKPTIHPRNVSVHRASAGHGGGMSGGSSYKRTVEISSGHIPAYSSMSSGQVSNVKSTREREKQDMRDLNERFANYIEKVRFLEAQNRKLASELDDLKGKWGKETSAIKVMYEAELKEARDVIDETNKEKSKLEVRVQTLQDQMNEMQRQ
;
A
#
# COMPACT_ATOMS: atom_id res chain seq x y z
N MET A 1 19.61 0.65 48.21
CA MET A 1 18.35 0.01 47.78
C MET A 1 18.04 0.55 46.39
N THR A 2 18.29 -0.22 45.34
CA THR A 2 18.17 0.26 43.95
C THR A 2 16.99 -0.44 43.30
N SER A 3 15.90 0.29 43.12
CA SER A 3 14.68 -0.22 42.49
C SER A 3 14.89 -0.41 40.99
N GLN A 4 14.75 -1.63 40.48
CA GLN A 4 14.69 -1.88 39.04
C GLN A 4 13.25 -1.65 38.54
N SER A 5 13.10 -0.75 37.57
CA SER A 5 11.85 -0.53 36.84
C SER A 5 11.78 -1.48 35.65
N SER A 6 10.77 -2.35 35.61
CA SER A 6 10.55 -3.29 34.50
C SER A 6 9.59 -2.65 33.49
N ILE A 7 10.12 -2.32 32.30
CA ILE A 7 9.35 -1.77 31.18
C ILE A 7 8.70 -2.94 30.44
N LYS A 8 7.36 -2.95 30.34
CA LYS A 8 6.61 -3.94 29.54
C LYS A 8 6.54 -3.46 28.08
N GLU A 9 7.36 -4.03 27.21
CA GLU A 9 7.25 -3.83 25.77
C GLU A 9 6.07 -4.63 25.20
N SER A 10 5.15 -3.94 24.52
CA SER A 10 4.03 -4.56 23.82
C SER A 10 4.42 -4.75 22.35
N ARG A 11 4.89 -5.94 21.97
CA ARG A 11 5.25 -6.25 20.57
C ARG A 11 4.04 -6.79 19.83
N THR A 12 3.58 -6.08 18.80
CA THR A 12 2.59 -6.62 17.86
C THR A 12 3.26 -7.65 16.95
N VAL A 13 2.88 -8.91 17.09
CA VAL A 13 3.28 -9.99 16.18
C VAL A 13 2.24 -10.05 15.05
N ILE A 14 2.65 -9.74 13.82
CA ILE A 14 1.80 -9.91 12.65
C ILE A 14 1.99 -11.35 12.17
N THR A 15 1.06 -12.24 12.53
CA THR A 15 0.97 -13.57 11.92
C THR A 15 0.16 -13.46 10.62
N SER A 16 0.83 -13.60 9.48
CA SER A 16 0.15 -13.73 8.19
C SER A 16 -0.35 -15.16 8.04
N SER A 17 -1.60 -15.43 8.38
CA SER A 17 -2.29 -16.66 7.96
C SER A 17 -2.89 -16.44 6.57
N SER A 18 -2.33 -17.10 5.57
CA SER A 18 -2.94 -17.22 4.25
C SER A 18 -4.05 -18.27 4.32
N SER A 19 -5.30 -17.85 4.45
CA SER A 19 -6.43 -18.75 4.22
C SER A 19 -6.66 -18.86 2.70
N SER A 20 -6.14 -19.92 2.09
CA SER A 20 -6.52 -20.32 0.74
C SER A 20 -7.90 -20.95 0.76
N SER A 21 -8.95 -20.13 0.64
CA SER A 21 -10.27 -20.63 0.29
C SER A 21 -10.29 -20.99 -1.19
N GLY A 22 -9.76 -22.17 -1.51
CA GLY A 22 -9.83 -22.78 -2.83
C GLY A 22 -11.29 -23.07 -3.19
N ARG A 23 -11.85 -22.24 -4.06
CA ARG A 23 -13.04 -22.59 -4.84
C ARG A 23 -12.59 -22.78 -6.28
N GLY A 24 -12.73 -24.01 -6.75
CA GLY A 24 -12.34 -24.44 -8.09
C GLY A 24 -12.95 -23.56 -9.17
N GLY A 25 -12.10 -23.16 -10.11
CA GLY A 25 -12.44 -22.51 -11.36
C GLY A 25 -11.46 -23.02 -12.42
N THR A 26 -12.01 -23.48 -13.53
CA THR A 26 -11.34 -24.10 -14.68
C THR A 26 -10.16 -23.27 -15.17
N VAL A 27 -9.06 -23.96 -15.49
CA VAL A 27 -7.88 -23.41 -16.16
C VAL A 27 -8.26 -23.08 -17.59
N ASP A 28 -8.45 -21.79 -17.88
CA ASP A 28 -8.36 -21.26 -19.24
C ASP A 28 -7.17 -20.30 -19.28
N SER A 29 -6.39 -20.41 -20.34
CA SER A 29 -5.15 -19.64 -20.53
C SER A 29 -5.51 -18.22 -20.97
N ASP A 30 -4.66 -17.24 -20.63
CA ASP A 30 -4.78 -15.80 -20.98
C ASP A 30 -5.65 -14.90 -20.06
N ALA A 31 -5.36 -14.89 -18.75
CA ALA A 31 -5.83 -13.82 -17.88
C ALA A 31 -4.67 -13.14 -17.16
N ASP A 32 -4.44 -11.87 -17.50
CA ASP A 32 -3.65 -10.91 -16.75
C ASP A 32 -3.91 -11.06 -15.25
N PHE A 33 -2.83 -11.28 -14.48
CA PHE A 33 -2.87 -11.49 -13.03
C PHE A 33 -3.20 -10.18 -12.30
N TYR A 34 -4.47 -9.75 -12.39
CA TYR A 34 -4.96 -8.54 -11.74
C TYR A 34 -5.15 -8.82 -10.24
N TYR A 35 -4.17 -8.43 -9.44
CA TYR A 35 -4.29 -8.46 -7.99
C TYR A 35 -5.43 -7.54 -7.53
N LYS A 36 -6.50 -8.13 -6.99
CA LYS A 36 -7.61 -7.38 -6.40
C LYS A 36 -7.56 -7.51 -4.87
N PRO A 37 -7.40 -6.40 -4.11
CA PRO A 37 -7.39 -6.46 -2.65
C PRO A 37 -8.81 -6.71 -2.11
N THR A 38 -8.96 -7.74 -1.26
CA THR A 38 -10.22 -8.13 -0.59
C THR A 38 -10.60 -7.23 0.61
N ILE A 39 -9.95 -6.07 0.76
CA ILE A 39 -10.19 -5.17 1.90
C ILE A 39 -11.41 -4.30 1.62
N HIS A 40 -12.54 -4.67 2.23
CA HIS A 40 -13.78 -3.87 2.19
C HIS A 40 -13.89 -2.99 3.45
N PRO A 41 -14.38 -1.75 3.33
CA PRO A 41 -14.59 -0.88 4.49
C PRO A 41 -15.61 -1.54 5.44
N ARG A 42 -15.23 -1.68 6.72
CA ARG A 42 -16.08 -2.30 7.74
C ARG A 42 -17.04 -1.25 8.26
N ASN A 43 -18.34 -1.53 8.21
CA ASN A 43 -19.35 -0.73 8.88
C ASN A 43 -19.22 -0.91 10.39
N VAL A 44 -18.80 0.14 11.10
CA VAL A 44 -18.73 0.12 12.57
C VAL A 44 -20.11 0.45 13.12
N SER A 45 -20.80 -0.57 13.63
CA SER A 45 -22.04 -0.38 14.40
C SER A 45 -21.70 -0.12 15.87
N VAL A 46 -21.74 1.15 16.28
CA VAL A 46 -21.49 1.54 17.68
C VAL A 46 -22.80 1.44 18.45
N HIS A 47 -22.97 0.39 19.25
CA HIS A 47 -24.03 0.33 20.25
C HIS A 47 -23.50 0.92 21.55
N ARG A 48 -23.85 2.18 21.83
CA ARG A 48 -23.60 2.79 23.14
C ARG A 48 -24.54 2.12 24.13
N ALA A 49 -24.00 1.39 25.09
CA ALA A 49 -24.77 0.91 26.24
C ALA A 49 -25.16 2.13 27.09
N SER A 50 -26.34 2.70 26.84
CA SER A 50 -27.01 3.54 27.82
C SER A 50 -27.60 2.61 28.87
N ALA A 51 -26.98 2.57 30.03
CA ALA A 51 -27.60 2.01 31.21
C ALA A 51 -28.88 2.81 31.52
N GLY A 52 -30.03 2.15 31.39
CA GLY A 52 -31.25 2.52 32.11
C GLY A 52 -32.41 3.08 31.27
N HIS A 53 -33.54 2.38 31.43
CA HIS A 53 -34.91 2.89 31.48
C HIS A 53 -35.64 3.23 30.18
N GLY A 54 -36.74 2.49 29.97
CA GLY A 54 -37.98 3.05 29.41
C GLY A 54 -38.34 2.53 28.03
N GLY A 55 -39.58 2.04 27.92
CA GLY A 55 -40.18 1.50 26.71
C GLY A 55 -40.19 2.48 25.53
N GLY A 56 -40.28 1.88 24.35
CA GLY A 56 -40.12 2.60 23.08
C GLY A 56 -41.19 3.62 22.77
N MET A 57 -40.95 4.36 21.69
CA MET A 57 -41.95 4.74 20.70
C MET A 57 -41.25 5.39 19.52
N SER A 58 -41.63 4.91 18.34
CA SER A 58 -41.45 5.54 17.03
C SER A 58 -42.00 6.96 17.04
N GLY A 59 -41.31 7.91 16.41
CA GLY A 59 -41.86 9.23 16.13
C GLY A 59 -40.80 10.25 15.72
N GLY A 60 -40.58 10.37 14.41
CA GLY A 60 -39.87 11.52 13.85
C GLY A 60 -40.64 12.80 14.19
N SER A 61 -40.01 13.71 14.93
CA SER A 61 -40.58 15.02 15.24
C SER A 61 -39.56 16.09 14.86
N SER A 62 -39.89 16.80 13.78
CA SER A 62 -39.13 17.93 13.24
C SER A 62 -39.22 19.12 14.19
N TYR A 63 -38.14 19.44 14.90
CA TYR A 63 -38.09 20.67 15.68
C TYR A 63 -37.70 21.85 14.77
N LYS A 64 -38.71 22.62 14.30
CA LYS A 64 -38.47 24.00 13.86
C LYS A 64 -38.22 24.85 15.11
N ARG A 65 -36.98 25.32 15.28
CA ARG A 65 -36.61 26.29 16.31
C ARG A 65 -36.78 27.69 15.75
N THR A 66 -37.94 28.30 15.96
CA THR A 66 -38.10 29.75 15.80
C THR A 66 -37.57 30.41 17.06
N VAL A 67 -36.53 31.25 16.92
CA VAL A 67 -36.02 32.07 18.03
C VAL A 67 -36.55 33.47 17.81
N GLU A 68 -37.58 33.85 18.56
CA GLU A 68 -38.04 35.23 18.65
C GLU A 68 -37.20 35.93 19.72
N ILE A 69 -36.41 36.91 19.28
CA ILE A 69 -35.62 37.77 20.16
C ILE A 69 -36.60 38.79 20.76
N SER A 70 -37.25 38.41 21.86
CA SER A 70 -38.00 39.36 22.70
C SER A 70 -37.03 40.02 23.67
N SER A 71 -36.77 41.30 23.41
CA SER A 71 -36.15 42.24 24.33
C SER A 71 -37.01 42.33 25.60
N GLY A 72 -36.49 41.86 26.74
CA GLY A 72 -37.10 42.13 28.05
C GLY A 72 -37.32 40.96 29.00
N HIS A 73 -36.77 39.77 28.76
CA HIS A 73 -36.86 38.66 29.72
C HIS A 73 -35.46 38.29 30.25
N ILE A 74 -35.06 38.92 31.36
CA ILE A 74 -34.04 38.33 32.23
C ILE A 74 -34.71 37.09 32.82
N PRO A 75 -34.27 35.86 32.50
CA PRO A 75 -34.84 34.71 33.17
C PRO A 75 -34.50 34.88 34.65
N ALA A 76 -35.55 35.03 35.47
CA ALA A 76 -35.43 34.95 36.91
C ALA A 76 -34.70 33.64 37.19
N TYR A 77 -33.43 33.72 37.57
CA TYR A 77 -32.77 32.61 38.20
C TYR A 77 -33.57 32.41 39.49
N SER A 78 -34.48 31.43 39.46
CA SER A 78 -34.89 30.78 40.68
C SER A 78 -33.63 30.53 41.48
N SER A 79 -33.68 30.88 42.76
CA SER A 79 -32.61 30.67 43.73
C SER A 79 -32.14 29.21 43.68
N MET A 80 -31.25 28.91 42.73
CA MET A 80 -30.56 27.64 42.62
C MET A 80 -29.75 27.58 43.90
N SER A 81 -30.02 26.59 44.75
CA SER A 81 -29.21 26.43 45.95
C SER A 81 -27.74 26.33 45.54
N SER A 82 -26.82 26.79 46.39
CA SER A 82 -25.38 26.74 46.08
C SER A 82 -24.92 25.35 45.60
N GLY A 83 -25.60 24.29 46.06
CA GLY A 83 -25.41 22.90 45.63
C GLY A 83 -25.87 22.56 44.21
N GLN A 84 -26.88 23.23 43.65
CA GLN A 84 -27.27 23.03 42.25
C GLN A 84 -26.32 23.74 41.28
N VAL A 85 -25.83 24.93 41.65
CA VAL A 85 -24.84 25.67 40.84
C VAL A 85 -23.48 24.95 40.81
N SER A 86 -23.05 24.33 41.91
CA SER A 86 -21.83 23.52 41.97
C SER A 86 -21.93 22.24 41.12
N ASN A 87 -23.10 21.60 41.07
CA ASN A 87 -23.34 20.43 40.23
C ASN A 87 -23.29 20.77 38.73
N VAL A 88 -23.85 21.91 38.31
CA VAL A 88 -23.76 22.35 36.91
C VAL A 88 -22.32 22.71 36.53
N LYS A 89 -21.57 23.38 37.43
CA LYS A 89 -20.15 23.71 37.19
C LYS A 89 -19.29 22.45 37.04
N SER A 90 -19.42 21.49 37.96
CA SER A 90 -18.66 20.22 37.89
C SER A 90 -19.01 19.38 36.65
N THR A 91 -20.28 19.37 36.23
CA THR A 91 -20.69 18.70 34.99
C THR A 91 -20.04 19.37 33.78
N ARG A 92 -20.07 20.70 33.71
CA ARG A 92 -19.44 21.45 32.61
C ARG A 92 -17.92 21.32 32.60
N GLU A 93 -17.28 21.23 33.75
CA GLU A 93 -15.84 20.97 33.88
C GLU A 93 -15.48 19.56 33.39
N ARG A 94 -16.30 18.56 33.72
CA ARG A 94 -16.16 17.19 33.23
C ARG A 94 -16.30 17.12 31.71
N GLU A 95 -17.36 17.69 31.15
CA GLU A 95 -17.57 17.75 29.69
C GLU A 95 -16.41 18.46 28.98
N LYS A 96 -15.88 19.54 29.58
CA LYS A 96 -14.72 20.25 29.04
C LYS A 96 -13.46 19.36 29.05
N GLN A 97 -13.30 18.52 30.07
CA GLN A 97 -12.20 17.57 30.14
C GLN A 97 -12.34 16.45 29.12
N ASP A 98 -13.55 15.90 28.96
CA ASP A 98 -13.84 14.87 27.95
C ASP A 98 -13.61 15.40 26.53
N MET A 99 -13.99 16.65 26.25
CA MET A 99 -13.71 17.29 24.97
C MET A 99 -12.21 17.51 24.73
N ARG A 100 -11.42 17.75 25.77
CA ARG A 100 -9.96 17.87 25.66
C ARG A 100 -9.32 16.51 25.34
N ASP A 101 -9.71 15.46 26.06
CA ASP A 101 -9.24 14.09 25.79
C ASP A 101 -9.59 13.66 24.36
N LEU A 102 -10.81 13.93 23.93
CA LEU A 102 -11.24 13.62 22.57
C LEU A 102 -10.40 14.37 21.52
N ASN A 103 -10.15 15.66 21.75
CA ASN A 103 -9.32 16.46 20.85
C ASN A 103 -7.86 15.99 20.81
N GLU A 104 -7.29 15.57 21.94
CA GLU A 104 -5.95 15.00 22.00
C GLU A 104 -5.86 13.69 21.20
N ARG A 105 -6.88 12.84 21.32
CA ARG A 105 -6.98 11.60 20.53
C ARG A 105 -7.14 11.91 19.04
N PHE A 106 -7.94 12.91 18.66
CA PHE A 106 -8.03 13.34 17.27
C PHE A 106 -6.72 13.91 16.74
N ALA A 107 -6.00 14.70 17.52
CA ALA A 107 -4.69 15.20 17.13
C ALA A 107 -3.72 14.03 16.85
N ASN A 108 -3.70 13.03 17.71
CA ASN A 108 -2.89 11.82 17.52
C ASN A 108 -3.29 11.03 16.26
N TYR A 109 -4.59 10.90 15.98
CA TYR A 109 -5.06 10.24 14.75
C TYR A 109 -4.70 11.03 13.49
N ILE A 110 -4.85 12.35 13.50
CA ILE A 110 -4.47 13.21 12.38
C ILE A 110 -2.97 13.06 12.09
N GLU A 111 -2.14 13.08 13.12
CA GLU A 111 -0.70 12.90 12.95
C GLU A 111 -0.36 11.50 12.41
N LYS A 112 -1.03 10.47 12.92
CA LYS A 112 -0.85 9.10 12.41
C LYS A 112 -1.24 8.98 10.94
N VAL A 113 -2.35 9.60 10.53
CA VAL A 113 -2.80 9.62 9.13
C VAL A 113 -1.79 10.34 8.27
N ARG A 114 -1.31 11.53 8.66
CA ARG A 114 -0.26 12.26 7.93
C ARG A 114 1.02 11.45 7.77
N PHE A 115 1.47 10.79 8.83
CA PHE A 115 2.63 9.91 8.80
C PHE A 115 2.45 8.71 7.87
N LEU A 116 1.26 8.09 7.87
CA LEU A 116 0.94 6.99 6.97
C LEU A 116 0.81 7.45 5.52
N GLU A 117 0.21 8.61 5.27
CA GLU A 117 0.13 9.22 3.93
C GLU A 117 1.52 9.56 3.38
N ALA A 118 2.41 10.10 4.21
CA ALA A 118 3.79 10.37 3.82
C ALA A 118 4.54 9.09 3.46
N GLN A 119 4.37 8.01 4.24
CA GLN A 119 4.93 6.70 3.92
C GLN A 119 4.33 6.11 2.64
N ASN A 120 3.02 6.19 2.44
CA ASN A 120 2.38 5.72 1.23
C ASN A 120 2.90 6.47 -0.01
N ARG A 121 3.07 7.79 0.08
CA ARG A 121 3.68 8.58 -1.01
C ARG A 121 5.10 8.12 -1.32
N LYS A 122 5.92 7.89 -0.28
CA LYS A 122 7.29 7.37 -0.44
C LYS A 122 7.30 6.00 -1.11
N LEU A 123 6.51 5.05 -0.59
CA LEU A 123 6.41 3.69 -1.13
C LEU A 123 5.88 3.69 -2.57
N ALA A 124 4.93 4.57 -2.90
CA ALA A 124 4.43 4.72 -4.26
C ALA A 124 5.52 5.23 -5.21
N SER A 125 6.35 6.19 -4.78
CA SER A 125 7.49 6.67 -5.55
C SER A 125 8.53 5.56 -5.78
N GLU A 126 8.90 4.82 -4.73
CA GLU A 126 9.86 3.71 -4.84
C GLU A 126 9.34 2.59 -5.77
N LEU A 127 8.04 2.32 -5.73
CA LEU A 127 7.40 1.35 -6.62
C LEU A 127 7.44 1.82 -8.07
N ASP A 128 7.19 3.10 -8.33
CA ASP A 128 7.22 3.67 -9.68
C ASP A 128 8.65 3.65 -10.24
N ASP A 129 9.64 4.03 -9.43
CA ASP A 129 11.06 3.95 -9.79
C ASP A 129 11.49 2.51 -10.12
N LEU A 130 11.06 1.54 -9.30
CA LEU A 130 11.38 0.13 -9.51
C LEU A 130 10.73 -0.39 -10.79
N LYS A 131 9.44 -0.09 -11.01
CA LYS A 131 8.73 -0.44 -12.25
C LYS A 131 9.37 0.21 -13.48
N GLY A 132 9.83 1.45 -13.35
CA GLY A 132 10.52 2.18 -14.42
C GLY A 132 11.87 1.57 -14.79
N LYS A 133 12.55 0.88 -13.86
CA LYS A 133 13.80 0.14 -14.08
C LYS A 133 13.55 -1.31 -14.51
N TRP A 134 12.44 -1.89 -14.04
CA TRP A 134 12.05 -3.25 -14.33
C TRP A 134 11.94 -3.48 -15.84
N GLY A 135 12.56 -4.55 -16.34
CA GLY A 135 12.55 -4.91 -17.76
C GLY A 135 13.52 -4.10 -18.64
N LYS A 136 13.90 -2.87 -18.29
CA LYS A 136 14.87 -2.09 -19.08
C LYS A 136 16.26 -2.73 -19.04
N GLU A 137 16.72 -3.12 -17.86
CA GLU A 137 18.02 -3.77 -17.69
C GLU A 137 18.06 -5.12 -18.42
N THR A 138 17.02 -5.93 -18.28
CA THR A 138 16.89 -7.22 -18.99
C THR A 138 16.85 -7.03 -20.51
N SER A 139 16.11 -6.03 -21.00
CA SER A 139 16.05 -5.72 -22.43
C SER A 139 17.39 -5.24 -22.97
N ALA A 140 18.12 -4.40 -22.23
CA ALA A 140 19.44 -3.92 -22.63
C ALA A 140 20.45 -5.07 -22.72
N ILE A 141 20.46 -5.95 -21.71
CA ILE A 141 21.30 -7.16 -21.69
C ILE A 141 20.96 -8.07 -22.87
N LYS A 142 19.66 -8.28 -23.14
CA LYS A 142 19.22 -9.09 -24.29
C LYS A 142 19.76 -8.53 -25.61
N VAL A 143 19.63 -7.22 -25.85
CA VAL A 143 20.12 -6.58 -27.08
C VAL A 143 21.64 -6.72 -27.22
N MET A 144 22.39 -6.57 -26.13
CA MET A 144 23.84 -6.74 -26.12
C MET A 144 24.24 -8.17 -26.52
N TYR A 145 23.63 -9.18 -25.89
CA TYR A 145 23.91 -10.58 -26.23
C TYR A 145 23.46 -10.95 -27.64
N GLU A 146 22.35 -10.39 -28.13
CA GLU A 146 21.92 -10.58 -29.52
C GLU A 146 22.93 -10.00 -30.51
N ALA A 147 23.54 -8.85 -30.20
CA ALA A 147 24.60 -8.25 -31.00
C ALA A 147 25.87 -9.11 -30.99
N GLU A 148 26.33 -9.57 -29.83
CA GLU A 148 27.50 -10.45 -29.70
C GLU A 148 27.29 -11.78 -30.43
N LEU A 149 26.09 -12.38 -30.32
CA LEU A 149 25.74 -13.61 -31.05
C LEU A 149 25.74 -13.39 -32.56
N LYS A 150 25.29 -12.23 -33.03
CA LYS A 150 25.33 -11.88 -34.45
C LYS A 150 26.78 -11.75 -34.93
N GLU A 151 27.61 -11.02 -34.19
CA GLU A 151 29.02 -10.83 -34.53
C GLU A 151 29.78 -12.17 -34.57
N ALA A 152 29.56 -13.05 -33.58
CA ALA A 152 30.18 -14.37 -33.56
C ALA A 152 29.78 -15.22 -34.78
N ARG A 153 28.52 -15.16 -35.21
CA ARG A 153 28.05 -15.83 -36.44
C ARG A 153 28.70 -15.24 -37.69
N ASP A 154 28.74 -13.92 -37.79
CA ASP A 154 29.36 -13.21 -38.91
C ASP A 154 30.86 -13.60 -39.04
N VAL A 155 31.57 -13.73 -37.92
CA VAL A 155 32.98 -14.18 -37.87
C VAL A 155 33.13 -15.64 -38.32
N ILE A 156 32.24 -16.54 -37.88
CA ILE A 156 32.24 -17.94 -38.31
C ILE A 156 32.03 -18.04 -39.82
N ASP A 157 31.07 -17.29 -40.35
CA ASP A 157 30.74 -17.32 -41.78
C ASP A 157 31.90 -16.80 -42.64
N GLU A 158 32.54 -15.69 -42.24
CA GLU A 158 33.70 -15.19 -42.97
C GLU A 158 34.89 -16.13 -42.88
N THR A 159 35.15 -16.71 -41.70
CA THR A 159 36.23 -17.71 -41.52
C THR A 159 35.99 -18.95 -42.38
N ASN A 160 34.75 -19.45 -42.44
CA ASN A 160 34.40 -20.58 -43.29
C ASN A 160 34.59 -20.24 -44.77
N LYS A 161 34.23 -19.03 -45.19
CA LYS A 161 34.44 -18.54 -46.56
C LYS A 161 35.92 -18.43 -46.91
N GLU A 162 36.75 -17.94 -46.00
CA GLU A 162 38.20 -17.91 -46.18
C GLU A 162 38.79 -19.33 -46.25
N LYS A 163 38.35 -20.23 -45.37
CA LYS A 163 38.74 -21.63 -45.38
C LYS A 163 38.41 -22.31 -46.70
N SER A 164 37.19 -22.18 -47.22
CA SER A 164 36.81 -22.76 -48.51
C SER A 164 37.64 -22.22 -49.67
N LYS A 165 37.99 -20.91 -49.67
CA LYS A 165 38.90 -20.34 -50.68
C LYS A 165 40.29 -20.98 -50.61
N LEU A 166 40.83 -21.18 -49.40
CA LEU A 166 42.12 -21.81 -49.19
C LEU A 166 42.10 -23.29 -49.60
N GLU A 167 41.05 -24.03 -49.27
CA GLU A 167 40.86 -25.43 -49.66
C GLU A 167 40.87 -25.60 -51.18
N VAL A 168 40.16 -24.75 -51.92
CA VAL A 168 40.20 -24.75 -53.40
C VAL A 168 41.62 -24.47 -53.92
N ARG A 169 42.34 -23.52 -53.33
CA ARG A 169 43.72 -23.20 -53.72
C ARG A 169 44.67 -24.37 -53.45
N VAL A 170 44.53 -25.03 -52.30
CA VAL A 170 45.30 -26.23 -51.95
C VAL A 170 45.04 -27.35 -52.96
N GLN A 171 43.77 -27.64 -53.26
CA GLN A 171 43.41 -28.65 -54.26
C GLN A 171 44.02 -28.34 -55.63
N THR A 172 43.91 -27.09 -56.07
CA THR A 172 44.49 -26.64 -57.35
C THR A 172 46.00 -26.86 -57.40
N LEU A 173 46.72 -26.55 -56.33
CA LEU A 173 48.18 -26.75 -56.25
C LEU A 173 48.56 -28.24 -56.18
N GLN A 174 47.78 -29.07 -55.50
CA GLN A 174 47.98 -30.52 -55.48
C GLN A 174 47.75 -31.15 -56.85
N ASP A 175 46.72 -30.72 -57.57
CA ASP A 175 46.47 -31.17 -58.94
C ASP A 175 47.64 -30.79 -59.87
N GLN A 176 48.18 -29.57 -59.75
CA GLN A 176 49.38 -29.14 -60.48
C GLN A 176 50.63 -29.97 -60.12
N MET A 177 50.83 -30.29 -58.85
CA MET A 177 51.96 -31.12 -58.41
C MET A 177 51.86 -32.55 -58.97
N ASN A 178 50.66 -33.13 -58.93
CA ASN A 178 50.38 -34.47 -59.45
C ASN A 178 50.60 -34.54 -60.97
N GLU A 179 50.22 -33.48 -61.70
CA GLU A 179 50.44 -33.38 -63.14
C GLU A 179 51.95 -33.33 -63.47
N MET A 180 52.72 -32.50 -62.75
CA MET A 180 54.18 -32.43 -62.93
C MET A 180 54.90 -33.74 -62.60
N GLN A 181 54.39 -34.52 -61.63
CA GLN A 181 54.95 -35.83 -61.30
C GLN A 181 54.64 -36.93 -62.34
N ARG A 182 53.66 -36.70 -63.22
CA ARG A 182 53.25 -37.64 -64.27
C ARG A 182 53.95 -37.40 -65.61
N GLN A 183 54.58 -36.24 -65.79
CA GLN A 183 55.41 -35.88 -66.95
C GLN A 183 56.86 -36.31 -66.73
#